data_AF-A0A2P4ZYT9-F1
#
_entry.id   AF-A0A2P4ZYT9-F1
#
_cell.length_a   1.000
_cell.length_b   1.000
_cell.length_c   1.000
_cell.angle_alpha   90.00
_cell.angle_beta   90.00
_cell.angle_gamma   90.00
#
_symmetry.space_group_name_H-M   'P 1'
#
loop_
_entity.id
_entity.type
_entity.pdbx_description
1 polymer ?
#
loop_
_entity_poly.entity_id
_entity_poly.type
_entity_poly.pdbx_seq_one_letter_code
_entity_poly.pdbx_strand_id
1 'polypeptide(L)'
;MLRGLTGSVPGHPVRVRQAIMRTPAGILAEAEDAERLLAGAVGDAVRESRDAAYDGYSKTSYGAQGGDDSGGFFAGGGSQQGSQGGGGKSYQDESLRPLTIKQILDAEEPYSGAEFKVDGTPITQITFVGQVRSINPQQTNLTIRVDDGTGQIDVKKWIDADKQGDAEPGFEIDSHIRVWGRLKSFSNKRHVGAHVIRPVTDFNEVNYHLLEATYVHLVNTQGPAGAGGNANGDSMFVDGGDGFNAGAGGAQLPSKLSGCSAAAKKVYSYLNDTPGGNDGMHLSNITGGTGMGMREVITAADELLGQGLIYTTVDDETWAILDY
;
A
#
# COMPACT_ATOMS: atom_id res chain seq x y z
N MET A 1 -77.58 10.27 33.60
CA MET A 1 -78.76 9.60 32.99
C MET A 1 -78.35 9.02 31.66
N LEU A 2 -78.50 7.71 31.50
CA LEU A 2 -78.17 6.92 30.30
C LEU A 2 -79.04 7.30 29.09
N ARG A 3 -78.43 7.24 27.89
CA ARG A 3 -78.98 6.83 26.58
C ARG A 3 -77.76 6.74 25.64
N GLY A 4 -77.35 5.63 25.03
CA GLY A 4 -78.12 4.50 24.52
C GLY A 4 -78.41 4.74 23.04
N LEU A 5 -77.41 4.66 22.17
CA LEU A 5 -77.60 4.59 20.72
C LEU A 5 -76.67 3.52 20.11
N THR A 6 -77.35 2.51 19.60
CA THR A 6 -76.89 1.34 18.85
C THR A 6 -76.56 1.73 17.42
N GLY A 7 -75.42 1.28 16.90
CA GLY A 7 -75.01 1.45 15.51
C GLY A 7 -74.21 0.24 15.05
N SER A 8 -74.93 -0.77 14.57
CA SER A 8 -74.39 -1.97 13.91
C SER A 8 -74.10 -1.63 12.44
N VAL A 9 -72.83 -1.64 12.03
CA VAL A 9 -72.41 -1.50 10.62
C VAL A 9 -72.09 -2.89 10.06
N PRO A 10 -72.66 -3.30 8.91
CA PRO A 10 -72.48 -4.64 8.37
C PRO A 10 -71.17 -4.81 7.56
N GLY A 11 -70.44 -5.88 7.90
CA GLY A 11 -69.73 -6.80 7.00
C GLY A 11 -68.81 -6.25 5.91
N HIS A 12 -67.50 -6.18 6.19
CA HIS A 12 -66.45 -6.36 5.19
C HIS A 12 -65.92 -7.80 5.26
N PRO A 13 -65.80 -8.54 4.14
CA PRO A 13 -65.25 -9.90 4.19
C PRO A 13 -63.72 -9.86 4.38
N VAL A 14 -63.26 -10.36 5.52
CA VAL A 14 -61.86 -10.64 5.80
C VAL A 14 -61.43 -11.84 4.95
N ARG A 15 -60.53 -11.62 3.98
CA ARG A 15 -59.88 -12.70 3.22
C ARG A 15 -58.85 -13.39 4.13
N VAL A 16 -59.23 -14.54 4.69
CA VAL A 16 -58.29 -15.47 5.32
C VAL A 16 -57.40 -16.06 4.22
N ARG A 17 -56.11 -15.73 4.21
CA ARG A 17 -55.12 -16.39 3.34
C ARG A 17 -54.94 -17.82 3.85
N GLN A 18 -55.37 -18.78 3.04
CA GLN A 18 -55.15 -20.20 3.25
C GLN A 18 -53.64 -20.49 3.11
N ALA A 19 -52.98 -20.83 4.22
CA ALA A 19 -51.61 -21.31 4.21
C ALA A 19 -51.61 -22.73 3.60
N ILE A 20 -50.93 -22.87 2.47
CA ILE A 20 -50.66 -24.16 1.83
C ILE A 20 -49.61 -24.87 2.69
N MET A 21 -50.03 -25.82 3.53
CA MET A 21 -49.12 -26.77 4.19
C MET A 21 -48.49 -27.66 3.12
N ARG A 22 -47.22 -27.44 2.79
CA ARG A 22 -46.39 -28.45 2.13
C ARG A 22 -45.83 -29.40 3.19
N THR A 23 -45.86 -30.70 2.90
CA THR A 23 -45.43 -31.76 3.81
C THR A 23 -43.89 -31.82 3.91
N PRO A 24 -43.34 -32.30 5.05
CA PRO A 24 -41.90 -32.18 5.37
C PRO A 24 -40.98 -33.03 4.48
N ALA A 25 -41.51 -33.96 3.70
CA ALA A 25 -40.72 -34.90 2.91
C ALA A 25 -40.12 -34.29 1.63
N GLY A 26 -40.66 -33.18 1.14
CA GLY A 26 -40.17 -32.54 -0.10
C GLY A 26 -38.97 -31.60 0.08
N ILE A 27 -38.67 -31.17 1.31
CA ILE A 27 -37.60 -30.20 1.61
C ILE A 27 -36.25 -30.91 1.81
N LEU A 28 -36.25 -32.20 2.16
CA LEU A 28 -35.03 -32.94 2.46
C LEU A 28 -34.33 -33.53 1.22
N ALA A 29 -35.08 -33.79 0.14
CA ALA A 29 -34.49 -34.36 -1.08
C ALA A 29 -33.70 -33.35 -1.93
N GLU A 30 -34.04 -32.05 -1.88
CA GLU A 30 -33.29 -31.01 -2.61
C GLU A 30 -32.03 -30.52 -1.87
N ALA A 31 -31.89 -30.85 -0.58
CA ALA A 31 -30.71 -30.48 0.21
C ALA A 31 -29.50 -31.41 -0.05
N GLU A 32 -29.74 -32.69 -0.33
CA GLU A 32 -28.65 -33.67 -0.50
C GLU A 32 -27.96 -33.60 -1.88
N ASP A 33 -28.67 -33.16 -2.93
CA ASP A 33 -28.09 -32.94 -4.26
C ASP A 33 -27.28 -31.62 -4.34
N ALA A 34 -27.61 -30.63 -3.52
CA ALA A 34 -26.87 -29.36 -3.47
C ALA A 34 -25.48 -29.51 -2.80
N GLU A 35 -25.34 -30.35 -1.77
CA GLU A 35 -24.05 -30.61 -1.13
C GLU A 35 -23.08 -31.40 -2.03
N ARG A 36 -23.59 -32.30 -2.88
CA ARG A 36 -22.75 -33.06 -3.82
C ARG A 36 -22.20 -32.22 -4.97
N LEU A 37 -22.92 -31.17 -5.37
CA LEU A 37 -22.46 -30.21 -6.39
C LEU A 37 -21.41 -29.21 -5.85
N LEU A 38 -21.50 -28.84 -4.57
CA LEU A 38 -20.52 -27.95 -3.92
C LEU A 38 -19.19 -28.65 -3.61
N ALA A 39 -19.19 -29.94 -3.26
CA ALA A 39 -17.96 -30.68 -2.97
C ALA A 39 -17.05 -30.89 -4.21
N GLY A 40 -17.63 -30.94 -5.41
CA GLY A 40 -16.87 -31.06 -6.67
C GLY A 40 -16.16 -29.77 -7.07
N ALA A 41 -16.78 -28.61 -6.85
CA ALA A 41 -16.24 -27.31 -7.26
C ALA A 41 -15.07 -26.82 -6.39
N VAL A 42 -15.01 -27.24 -5.12
CA VAL A 42 -13.92 -26.88 -4.19
C VAL A 42 -12.63 -27.65 -4.53
N GLY A 43 -12.73 -28.83 -5.13
CA GLY A 43 -11.57 -29.66 -5.49
C GLY A 43 -10.73 -29.09 -6.64
N ASP A 44 -11.37 -28.45 -7.63
CA ASP A 44 -10.67 -27.89 -8.79
C ASP A 44 -10.09 -26.49 -8.50
N ALA A 45 -10.75 -25.65 -7.69
CA ALA A 45 -10.23 -24.33 -7.30
C ALA A 45 -8.99 -24.39 -6.37
N VAL A 46 -8.85 -25.47 -5.59
CA VAL A 46 -7.69 -25.66 -4.69
C VAL A 46 -6.45 -26.17 -5.44
N ARG A 47 -6.60 -26.73 -6.65
CA ARG A 47 -5.47 -27.13 -7.49
C ARG A 47 -4.90 -25.97 -8.31
N GLU A 48 -5.72 -25.02 -8.70
CA GLU A 48 -5.29 -23.87 -9.52
C GLU A 48 -4.60 -22.76 -8.70
N SER A 49 -4.73 -22.77 -7.36
CA SER A 49 -4.18 -21.75 -6.46
C SER A 49 -2.82 -22.08 -5.83
N ARG A 50 -2.25 -23.27 -6.07
CA ARG A 50 -0.96 -23.67 -5.48
C ARG A 50 0.28 -23.19 -6.26
N ASP A 51 0.12 -22.82 -7.53
CA ASP A 51 1.25 -22.45 -8.39
C ASP A 51 1.52 -20.93 -8.47
N ALA A 52 0.70 -20.08 -7.83
CA ALA A 52 0.83 -18.61 -7.90
C ALA A 52 1.54 -17.96 -6.70
N ALA A 53 1.94 -18.74 -5.70
CA ALA A 53 2.34 -18.20 -4.40
C ALA A 53 3.84 -17.85 -4.25
N TYR A 54 4.66 -17.94 -5.30
CA TYR A 54 6.11 -17.72 -5.17
C TYR A 54 6.80 -17.18 -6.43
N ASP A 55 6.22 -16.19 -7.12
CA ASP A 55 6.98 -15.43 -8.13
C ASP A 55 7.07 -13.95 -7.78
N GLY A 56 8.32 -13.49 -7.75
CA GLY A 56 8.72 -12.16 -7.31
C GLY A 56 8.25 -11.07 -8.24
N TYR A 57 8.42 -9.82 -7.77
CA TYR A 57 8.19 -8.61 -8.55
C TYR A 57 8.92 -8.66 -9.90
N SER A 58 8.21 -9.06 -10.96
CA SER A 58 8.63 -8.91 -12.34
C SER A 58 7.78 -7.81 -12.98
N LYS A 59 8.46 -6.81 -13.57
CA LYS A 59 7.80 -5.73 -14.30
C LYS A 59 7.23 -6.30 -15.60
N THR A 60 5.92 -6.39 -15.72
CA THR A 60 5.27 -6.76 -16.98
C THR A 60 5.29 -5.56 -17.93
N SER A 61 6.22 -5.58 -18.88
CA SER A 61 6.19 -4.74 -20.08
C SER A 61 5.18 -5.33 -21.06
N TYR A 62 4.02 -4.68 -21.23
CA TYR A 62 3.09 -5.03 -22.29
C TYR A 62 3.46 -4.27 -23.57
N GLY A 63 4.22 -4.95 -24.42
CA GLY A 63 4.14 -4.74 -25.87
C GLY A 63 2.94 -5.52 -26.41
N ALA A 64 2.00 -4.82 -27.04
CA ALA A 64 0.98 -5.40 -27.91
C ALA A 64 1.06 -4.63 -29.23
N GLN A 65 1.68 -5.20 -30.27
CA GLN A 65 1.09 -6.11 -31.26
C GLN A 65 0.09 -5.37 -32.16
N GLY A 66 0.47 -5.27 -33.44
CA GLY A 66 -0.23 -4.46 -34.43
C GLY A 66 -1.46 -5.10 -35.09
N GLY A 67 -2.05 -4.29 -35.98
CA GLY A 67 -2.97 -4.66 -37.06
C GLY A 67 -4.46 -4.56 -36.72
N ASP A 68 -5.11 -3.42 -36.95
CA ASP A 68 -5.75 -3.12 -38.24
C ASP A 68 -6.48 -1.77 -38.23
N ASP A 69 -6.07 -0.93 -39.18
CA ASP A 69 -6.85 -0.04 -40.05
C ASP A 69 -8.13 0.65 -39.54
N SER A 70 -8.03 1.96 -39.29
CA SER A 70 -9.04 2.96 -39.72
C SER A 70 -8.36 4.33 -39.85
N GLY A 71 -8.06 4.72 -41.10
CA GLY A 71 -7.25 5.88 -41.46
C GLY A 71 -7.79 7.27 -41.08
N GLY A 72 -6.88 8.26 -41.14
CA GLY A 72 -7.23 9.67 -40.96
C GLY A 72 -6.06 10.66 -40.93
N PHE A 73 -5.35 10.81 -42.05
CA PHE A 73 -4.73 12.06 -42.53
C PHE A 73 -3.59 12.73 -41.71
N PHE A 74 -2.34 12.43 -42.08
CA PHE A 74 -1.21 13.37 -41.90
C PHE A 74 -0.89 14.05 -43.24
N ALA A 75 -1.07 15.37 -43.30
CA ALA A 75 -0.46 16.20 -44.32
C ALA A 75 -0.06 17.56 -43.70
N GLY A 76 1.25 17.83 -43.72
CA GLY A 76 1.77 19.18 -43.95
C GLY A 76 2.14 20.02 -42.72
N GLY A 77 3.43 19.97 -42.37
CA GLY A 77 4.33 21.13 -42.30
C GLY A 77 3.94 22.37 -41.48
N GLY A 78 4.74 22.68 -40.46
CA GLY A 78 4.76 24.01 -39.87
C GLY A 78 5.44 24.05 -38.52
N SER A 79 6.65 24.60 -38.50
CA SER A 79 7.38 25.01 -37.31
C SER A 79 6.54 25.88 -36.38
N GLN A 80 6.24 25.42 -35.16
CA GLN A 80 6.03 26.33 -34.04
C GLN A 80 6.29 25.66 -32.70
N GLN A 81 7.21 26.30 -31.97
CA GLN A 81 7.53 26.09 -30.58
C GLN A 81 6.29 26.28 -29.72
N GLY A 82 5.90 25.24 -28.99
CA GLY A 82 4.77 25.24 -28.06
C GLY A 82 5.03 24.29 -26.92
N SER A 83 5.45 24.83 -25.78
CA SER A 83 5.42 24.17 -24.48
C SER A 83 3.97 23.82 -24.14
N GLN A 84 3.55 22.60 -24.45
CA GLN A 84 2.39 21.97 -23.82
C GLN A 84 2.86 20.71 -23.12
N GLY A 85 3.28 20.90 -21.87
CA GLY A 85 3.26 19.83 -20.87
C GLY A 85 1.82 19.37 -20.72
N GLY A 86 1.44 18.39 -21.53
CA GLY A 86 0.21 17.64 -21.34
C GLY A 86 0.30 16.94 -19.99
N GLY A 87 -0.34 17.54 -18.99
CA GLY A 87 -0.61 16.91 -17.70
C GLY A 87 -1.56 15.74 -17.90
N GLY A 88 -1.05 14.65 -18.48
CA GLY A 88 -1.64 13.35 -18.28
C GLY A 88 -1.58 13.10 -16.77
N LYS A 89 -2.74 13.06 -16.11
CA LYS A 89 -2.84 12.55 -14.75
C LYS A 89 -2.17 11.19 -14.77
N SER A 90 -0.98 11.11 -14.19
CA SER A 90 -0.23 9.88 -14.08
C SER A 90 -1.08 8.93 -13.26
N TYR A 91 -1.65 7.92 -13.91
CA TYR A 91 -2.28 6.77 -13.25
C TYR A 91 -1.36 6.08 -12.21
N GLN A 92 -0.08 6.47 -12.17
CA GLN A 92 0.94 6.07 -11.21
C GLN A 92 0.72 6.61 -9.77
N ASP A 93 -0.18 7.57 -9.54
CA ASP A 93 -0.41 8.16 -8.19
C ASP A 93 -1.63 7.60 -7.43
N GLU A 94 -2.41 6.68 -8.02
CA GLU A 94 -3.53 6.05 -7.30
C GLU A 94 -3.08 4.85 -6.46
N SER A 95 -2.37 5.12 -5.36
CA SER A 95 -1.98 4.09 -4.38
C SER A 95 -3.10 3.81 -3.36
N LEU A 96 -3.31 2.53 -3.03
CA LEU A 96 -4.19 2.10 -1.95
C LEU A 96 -3.39 2.04 -0.65
N ARG A 97 -3.76 2.87 0.33
CA ARG A 97 -3.02 3.02 1.59
C ARG A 97 -3.74 2.30 2.74
N PRO A 98 -3.14 1.28 3.37
CA PRO A 98 -3.70 0.68 4.57
C PRO A 98 -3.49 1.63 5.76
N LEU A 99 -4.57 2.02 6.42
CA LEU A 99 -4.55 2.96 7.53
C LEU A 99 -5.43 2.48 8.68
N THR A 100 -5.15 2.94 9.89
CA THR A 100 -6.08 2.87 11.02
C THR A 100 -7.08 4.03 10.95
N ILE A 101 -8.23 3.88 11.59
CA ILE A 101 -9.24 4.94 11.67
C ILE A 101 -8.67 6.18 12.35
N LYS A 102 -7.82 6.02 13.38
CA LYS A 102 -7.15 7.15 14.03
C LYS A 102 -6.30 7.95 13.05
N GLN A 103 -5.48 7.29 12.23
CA GLN A 103 -4.68 7.96 11.19
C GLN A 103 -5.56 8.69 10.17
N ILE A 104 -6.71 8.11 9.79
CA ILE A 104 -7.67 8.74 8.88
C ILE A 104 -8.29 10.01 9.50
N LEU A 105 -8.65 9.95 10.79
CA LEU A 105 -9.21 11.08 11.52
C LEU A 105 -8.19 12.20 11.75
N ASP A 106 -6.91 11.85 11.87
CA ASP A 106 -5.80 12.79 12.10
C ASP A 106 -5.11 13.26 10.81
N ALA A 107 -5.45 12.69 9.64
CA ALA A 107 -4.86 13.05 8.35
C ALA A 107 -4.85 14.57 8.13
N GLU A 108 -3.82 15.12 7.51
CA GLU A 108 -3.70 16.56 7.29
C GLU A 108 -4.47 16.98 6.04
N GLU A 109 -5.22 18.08 6.13
CA GLU A 109 -5.88 18.74 4.99
C GLU A 109 -5.36 20.19 4.92
N PRO A 110 -4.35 20.47 4.07
CA PRO A 110 -3.65 21.77 4.08
C PRO A 110 -4.57 22.98 3.88
N TYR A 111 -5.64 22.82 3.11
CA TYR A 111 -6.74 23.77 2.93
C TYR A 111 -7.99 22.99 2.51
N SER A 112 -9.17 23.55 2.72
CA SER A 112 -10.45 22.90 2.39
C SER A 112 -10.49 22.44 0.93
N GLY A 113 -10.68 21.13 0.71
CA GLY A 113 -10.70 20.53 -0.62
C GLY A 113 -9.33 20.17 -1.20
N ALA A 114 -8.25 20.37 -0.45
CA ALA A 114 -6.94 19.82 -0.77
C ALA A 114 -6.95 18.29 -0.64
N GLU A 115 -5.94 17.65 -1.23
CA GLU A 115 -5.70 16.24 -1.01
C GLU A 115 -5.24 15.98 0.43
N PHE A 116 -5.81 14.95 1.05
CA PHE A 116 -5.42 14.54 2.39
C PHE A 116 -4.00 13.98 2.39
N LYS A 117 -3.26 14.23 3.46
CA LYS A 117 -1.92 13.67 3.66
C LYS A 117 -1.85 12.88 4.95
N VAL A 118 -1.12 11.78 4.91
CA VAL A 118 -0.73 11.01 6.10
C VAL A 118 0.77 10.75 5.98
N ASP A 119 1.51 11.00 7.05
CA ASP A 119 2.98 10.88 7.09
C ASP A 119 3.67 11.71 5.99
N GLY A 120 3.17 12.93 5.74
CA GLY A 120 3.67 13.82 4.68
C GLY A 120 3.35 13.40 3.25
N THR A 121 2.73 12.22 3.05
CA THR A 121 2.42 11.66 1.73
C THR A 121 0.94 11.83 1.39
N PRO A 122 0.59 12.31 0.18
CA PRO A 122 -0.79 12.37 -0.27
C PRO A 122 -1.46 11.00 -0.29
N ILE A 123 -2.73 10.94 0.10
CA ILE A 123 -3.54 9.72 0.08
C ILE A 123 -4.70 9.86 -0.91
N THR A 124 -4.67 9.03 -1.95
CA THR A 124 -5.74 8.96 -2.95
C THR A 124 -6.80 7.95 -2.54
N GLN A 125 -6.41 6.70 -2.30
CA GLN A 125 -7.31 5.64 -1.86
C GLN A 125 -6.83 5.03 -0.54
N ILE A 126 -7.77 4.59 0.28
CA ILE A 126 -7.48 3.99 1.58
C ILE A 126 -8.17 2.64 1.74
N THR A 127 -7.56 1.77 2.53
CA THR A 127 -8.20 0.56 3.01
C THR A 127 -8.07 0.43 4.52
N PHE A 128 -9.14 -0.04 5.16
CA PHE A 128 -9.10 -0.43 6.56
C PHE A 128 -10.05 -1.59 6.85
N VAL A 129 -9.78 -2.28 7.95
CA VAL A 129 -10.64 -3.32 8.51
C VAL A 129 -11.20 -2.84 9.83
N GLY A 130 -12.49 -3.06 10.07
CA GLY A 130 -13.11 -2.72 11.34
C GLY A 130 -14.46 -3.39 11.55
N GLN A 131 -14.95 -3.33 12.77
CA GLN A 131 -16.23 -3.84 13.21
C GLN A 131 -17.36 -2.86 12.89
N VAL A 132 -18.46 -3.38 12.35
CA VAL A 132 -19.68 -2.62 12.11
C VAL A 132 -20.39 -2.32 13.43
N ARG A 133 -20.57 -1.04 13.76
CA ARG A 133 -21.28 -0.60 14.97
C ARG A 133 -22.72 -0.16 14.69
N SER A 134 -23.00 0.35 13.50
CA SER A 134 -24.36 0.66 13.07
C SER A 134 -24.49 0.70 11.55
N ILE A 135 -25.69 0.41 11.05
CA ILE A 135 -26.03 0.41 9.64
C ILE A 135 -27.28 1.28 9.47
N ASN A 136 -27.17 2.34 8.67
CA ASN A 136 -28.24 3.30 8.41
C ASN A 136 -28.49 3.37 6.89
N PRO A 137 -29.38 2.51 6.35
CA PRO A 137 -29.77 2.58 4.95
C PRO A 137 -30.60 3.84 4.69
N GLN A 138 -30.32 4.52 3.58
CA GLN A 138 -31.08 5.65 3.03
C GLN A 138 -31.39 5.36 1.57
N GLN A 139 -32.28 6.15 0.97
CA GLN A 139 -32.74 5.92 -0.40
C GLN A 139 -31.61 5.96 -1.45
N THR A 140 -30.58 6.78 -1.23
CA THR A 140 -29.48 6.99 -2.19
C THR A 140 -28.11 6.53 -1.69
N ASN A 141 -28.01 6.15 -0.41
CA ASN A 141 -26.75 5.73 0.18
C ASN A 141 -26.98 4.83 1.40
N LEU A 142 -25.99 4.01 1.69
CA LEU A 142 -25.86 3.23 2.90
C LEU A 142 -24.77 3.88 3.76
N THR A 143 -25.12 4.34 4.96
CA THR A 143 -24.16 4.90 5.92
C THR A 143 -23.90 3.91 7.06
N ILE A 144 -22.65 3.50 7.23
CA ILE A 144 -22.22 2.50 8.20
C ILE A 144 -21.26 3.17 9.17
N ARG A 145 -21.41 2.93 10.48
CA ARG A 145 -20.39 3.32 11.45
C ARG A 145 -19.46 2.14 11.70
N VAL A 146 -18.16 2.36 11.55
CA VAL A 146 -17.13 1.33 11.68
C VAL A 146 -16.14 1.72 12.78
N ASP A 147 -15.69 0.74 13.55
CA ASP A 147 -14.73 0.87 14.67
C ASP A 147 -13.61 -0.16 14.51
N ASP A 148 -12.34 0.25 14.61
CA ASP A 148 -11.17 -0.63 14.52
C ASP A 148 -10.38 -0.71 15.85
N GLY A 149 -10.95 -0.18 16.93
CA GLY A 149 -10.31 -0.04 18.24
C GLY A 149 -9.47 1.23 18.40
N THR A 150 -9.08 1.89 17.30
CA THR A 150 -8.31 3.16 17.31
C THR A 150 -9.22 4.38 17.17
N GLY A 151 -10.41 4.21 16.60
CA GLY A 151 -11.42 5.25 16.46
C GLY A 151 -12.66 4.78 15.73
N GLN A 152 -13.63 5.68 15.55
CA GLN A 152 -14.85 5.40 14.80
C GLN A 152 -15.01 6.36 13.63
N ILE A 153 -15.43 5.85 12.47
CA ILE A 153 -15.70 6.65 11.28
C ILE A 153 -16.98 6.23 10.56
N ASP A 154 -17.63 7.19 9.93
CA ASP A 154 -18.78 6.92 9.08
C ASP A 154 -18.30 6.58 7.65
N VAL A 155 -18.74 5.43 7.14
CA VAL A 155 -18.50 4.92 5.79
C VAL A 155 -19.77 5.03 4.98
N LYS A 156 -19.70 5.63 3.79
CA LYS A 156 -20.84 5.86 2.90
C LYS A 156 -20.66 5.12 1.59
N LYS A 157 -21.57 4.21 1.28
CA LYS A 157 -21.69 3.55 -0.03
C LYS A 157 -22.88 4.15 -0.76
N TRP A 158 -22.65 4.67 -1.97
CA TRP A 158 -23.74 5.17 -2.81
C TRP A 158 -24.48 4.01 -3.46
N ILE A 159 -25.80 4.08 -3.48
CA ILE A 159 -26.67 3.08 -4.10
C ILE A 159 -27.07 3.62 -5.48
N ASP A 160 -26.74 2.89 -6.53
CA ASP A 160 -27.22 3.22 -7.87
C ASP A 160 -28.69 2.82 -7.99
N ALA A 161 -29.54 3.75 -8.46
CA ALA A 161 -30.98 3.52 -8.57
C ALA A 161 -31.34 2.31 -9.46
N ASP A 162 -30.46 1.98 -10.41
CA ASP A 162 -30.61 0.86 -11.34
C ASP A 162 -30.11 -0.48 -10.77
N LYS A 163 -29.45 -0.47 -9.60
CA LYS A 163 -28.91 -1.65 -8.90
C LYS A 163 -29.49 -1.76 -7.49
N GLN A 164 -30.80 -1.97 -7.39
CA GLN A 164 -31.50 -2.10 -6.10
C GLN A 164 -30.96 -3.24 -5.20
N GLY A 165 -30.18 -4.19 -5.74
CA GLY A 165 -29.48 -5.21 -4.96
C GLY A 165 -28.35 -4.69 -4.07
N ASP A 166 -27.82 -3.48 -4.33
CA ASP A 166 -26.74 -2.86 -3.54
C ASP A 166 -27.21 -2.29 -2.19
N ALA A 167 -28.53 -2.34 -1.91
CA ALA A 167 -29.09 -1.87 -0.65
C ALA A 167 -28.93 -2.89 0.49
N GLU A 168 -28.82 -4.18 0.17
CA GLU A 168 -28.57 -5.25 1.13
C GLU A 168 -27.05 -5.32 1.40
N PRO A 169 -26.58 -4.99 2.61
CA PRO A 169 -25.15 -4.85 2.89
C PRO A 169 -24.35 -6.15 2.71
N GLY A 170 -24.98 -7.33 2.84
CA GLY A 170 -24.26 -8.61 2.83
C GLY A 170 -23.35 -8.82 4.06
N PHE A 171 -23.55 -8.02 5.12
CA PHE A 171 -22.88 -8.12 6.42
C PHE A 171 -23.81 -7.60 7.52
N GLU A 172 -23.56 -8.01 8.76
CA GLU A 172 -24.40 -7.72 9.92
C GLU A 172 -23.74 -6.74 10.90
N ILE A 173 -24.52 -6.20 11.83
CA ILE A 173 -23.98 -5.43 12.96
C ILE A 173 -23.05 -6.34 13.79
N ASP A 174 -22.00 -5.76 14.36
CA ASP A 174 -20.92 -6.43 15.10
C ASP A 174 -20.04 -7.39 14.27
N SER A 175 -20.30 -7.55 12.97
CA SER A 175 -19.41 -8.25 12.03
C SER A 175 -18.22 -7.38 11.62
N HIS A 176 -17.13 -8.01 11.16
CA HIS A 176 -15.96 -7.31 10.63
C HIS A 176 -16.07 -7.15 9.12
N ILE A 177 -15.68 -5.98 8.62
CA ILE A 177 -15.67 -5.65 7.19
C ILE A 177 -14.32 -5.04 6.80
N ARG A 178 -13.91 -5.30 5.56
CA ARG A 178 -12.86 -4.54 4.88
C ARG A 178 -13.48 -3.51 3.97
N VAL A 179 -13.04 -2.27 4.12
CA VAL A 179 -13.52 -1.11 3.37
C VAL A 179 -12.41 -0.59 2.48
N TRP A 180 -12.71 -0.39 1.20
CA TRP A 180 -11.85 0.30 0.23
C TRP A 180 -12.57 1.57 -0.23
N GLY A 181 -11.93 2.72 -0.10
CA GLY A 181 -12.62 3.98 -0.31
C GLY A 181 -11.71 5.19 -0.48
N ARG A 182 -12.34 6.34 -0.65
CA ARG A 182 -11.69 7.66 -0.67
C ARG A 182 -12.12 8.43 0.57
N LEU A 183 -11.15 9.04 1.26
CA LEU A 183 -11.44 9.96 2.36
C LEU A 183 -12.07 11.24 1.81
N LYS A 184 -13.15 11.69 2.44
CA LYS A 184 -13.84 12.93 2.12
C LYS A 184 -14.11 13.70 3.41
N SER A 185 -14.07 15.03 3.33
CA SER A 185 -14.52 15.93 4.38
C SER A 185 -15.72 16.72 3.87
N PHE A 186 -16.77 16.80 4.67
CA PHE A 186 -17.91 17.67 4.38
C PHE A 186 -18.38 18.30 5.68
N SER A 187 -18.51 19.63 5.71
CA SER A 187 -18.90 20.38 6.91
C SER A 187 -18.02 20.03 8.13
N ASN A 188 -16.69 19.99 7.91
CA ASN A 188 -15.68 19.59 8.91
C ASN A 188 -15.84 18.16 9.47
N LYS A 189 -16.70 17.33 8.89
CA LYS A 189 -16.85 15.92 9.27
C LYS A 189 -16.25 15.01 8.20
N ARG A 190 -15.28 14.21 8.62
CA ARG A 190 -14.63 13.19 7.79
C ARG A 190 -15.50 11.96 7.66
N HIS A 191 -15.53 11.40 6.47
CA HIS A 191 -16.20 10.15 6.16
C HIS A 191 -15.49 9.46 4.98
N VAL A 192 -15.66 8.16 4.86
CA VAL A 192 -15.08 7.39 3.77
C VAL A 192 -16.15 7.09 2.73
N GLY A 193 -15.95 7.56 1.50
CA GLY A 193 -16.76 7.13 0.36
C GLY A 193 -16.28 5.76 -0.11
N ALA A 194 -17.02 4.70 0.21
CA ALA A 194 -16.63 3.34 -0.10
C ALA A 194 -16.90 2.98 -1.58
N HIS A 195 -15.88 2.44 -2.23
CA HIS A 195 -16.01 1.78 -3.53
C HIS A 195 -16.39 0.31 -3.33
N VAL A 196 -15.70 -0.37 -2.42
CA VAL A 196 -15.90 -1.78 -2.10
C VAL A 196 -16.01 -1.94 -0.59
N ILE A 197 -16.99 -2.74 -0.16
CA ILE A 197 -17.12 -3.21 1.21
C ILE A 197 -17.23 -4.72 1.13
N ARG A 198 -16.38 -5.42 1.87
CA ARG A 198 -16.34 -6.88 1.88
C ARG A 198 -16.47 -7.40 3.31
N PRO A 199 -17.33 -8.39 3.60
CA PRO A 199 -17.31 -9.06 4.89
C PRO A 199 -15.98 -9.81 5.09
N VAL A 200 -15.44 -9.72 6.29
CA VAL A 200 -14.25 -10.48 6.70
C VAL A 200 -14.70 -11.85 7.19
N THR A 201 -14.16 -12.90 6.56
CA THR A 201 -14.45 -14.31 6.90
C THR A 201 -13.36 -14.93 7.76
N ASP A 202 -12.11 -14.50 7.61
CA ASP A 202 -10.97 -14.89 8.45
C ASP A 202 -10.55 -13.74 9.36
N PHE A 203 -10.68 -13.94 10.68
CA PHE A 203 -10.33 -12.94 11.68
C PHE A 203 -8.83 -12.64 11.78
N ASN A 204 -7.95 -13.49 11.21
CA ASN A 204 -6.53 -13.16 11.10
C ASN A 204 -6.29 -11.89 10.27
N GLU A 205 -7.20 -11.57 9.34
CA GLU A 205 -7.15 -10.36 8.53
C GLU A 205 -7.21 -9.07 9.39
N VAL A 206 -7.92 -9.10 10.52
CA VAL A 206 -8.02 -7.93 11.42
C VAL A 206 -6.66 -7.60 12.03
N ASN A 207 -5.98 -8.63 12.56
CA ASN A 207 -4.65 -8.48 13.14
C ASN A 207 -3.61 -8.15 12.07
N TYR A 208 -3.69 -8.81 10.91
CA TYR A 208 -2.82 -8.54 9.77
C TYR A 208 -2.93 -7.08 9.32
N HIS A 209 -4.15 -6.56 9.19
CA HIS A 209 -4.39 -5.16 8.79
C HIS A 209 -3.76 -4.16 9.77
N LEU A 210 -3.86 -4.41 11.08
CA LEU A 210 -3.24 -3.53 12.08
C LEU A 210 -1.70 -3.55 11.97
N LEU A 211 -1.11 -4.71 11.73
CA LEU A 211 0.34 -4.84 11.52
C LEU A 211 0.76 -4.18 10.19
N GLU A 212 -0.01 -4.35 9.13
CA GLU A 212 0.20 -3.75 7.82
C GLU A 212 0.17 -2.21 7.90
N ALA A 213 -0.84 -1.63 8.52
CA ALA A 213 -0.95 -0.18 8.70
C ALA A 213 0.21 0.37 9.55
N THR A 214 0.61 -0.35 10.59
CA THR A 214 1.76 0.02 11.45
C THR A 214 3.07 -0.04 10.67
N TYR A 215 3.30 -1.12 9.92
CA TYR A 215 4.50 -1.28 9.10
C TYR A 215 4.62 -0.14 8.07
N VAL A 216 3.54 0.12 7.31
CA VAL A 216 3.53 1.19 6.32
C VAL A 216 3.80 2.55 6.97
N HIS A 217 3.19 2.83 8.12
CA HIS A 217 3.43 4.06 8.87
C HIS A 217 4.90 4.22 9.27
N LEU A 218 5.52 3.17 9.83
CA LEU A 218 6.93 3.18 10.20
C LEU A 218 7.83 3.39 8.98
N VAL A 219 7.54 2.74 7.85
CA VAL A 219 8.32 2.91 6.63
C VAL A 219 8.25 4.35 6.11
N ASN A 220 7.11 5.03 6.17
CA ASN A 220 7.01 6.41 5.69
C ASN A 220 7.64 7.41 6.66
N THR A 221 7.59 7.15 7.97
CA THR A 221 8.04 8.10 9.00
C THR A 221 9.50 7.91 9.39
N GLN A 222 9.99 6.67 9.38
CA GLN A 222 11.33 6.30 9.83
C GLN A 222 12.22 5.73 8.71
N GLY A 223 11.64 5.47 7.53
CA GLY A 223 12.32 4.79 6.43
C GLY A 223 12.25 3.27 6.55
N PRO A 224 12.70 2.52 5.51
CA PRO A 224 12.73 1.07 5.54
C PRO A 224 13.51 0.53 6.75
N ALA A 225 13.03 -0.53 7.40
CA ALA A 225 13.74 -1.16 8.50
C ALA A 225 15.15 -1.60 8.04
N GLY A 226 16.19 -1.00 8.62
CA GLY A 226 17.60 -1.20 8.22
C GLY A 226 18.20 -0.08 7.37
N ALA A 227 17.40 0.86 6.86
CA ALA A 227 17.86 2.11 6.28
C ALA A 227 18.00 3.17 7.38
N GLY A 228 19.00 3.00 8.23
CA GLY A 228 19.30 3.98 9.27
C GLY A 228 19.64 5.35 8.68
N GLY A 229 18.80 6.34 8.98
CA GLY A 229 19.20 7.70 9.35
C GLY A 229 19.46 8.69 8.22
N ASN A 230 18.42 9.44 7.82
CA ASN A 230 18.52 10.91 7.73
C ASN A 230 17.12 11.55 7.55
N ALA A 231 16.41 11.78 8.65
CA ALA A 231 15.29 12.71 8.64
C ALA A 231 15.14 13.35 10.02
N ASN A 232 15.51 14.64 10.07
CA ASN A 232 15.35 15.60 11.16
C ASN A 232 14.23 15.27 12.16
N GLY A 233 14.61 14.97 13.41
CA GLY A 233 13.66 14.77 14.50
C GLY A 233 14.35 14.42 15.81
N ASP A 234 14.93 15.43 16.46
CA ASP A 234 15.11 15.56 17.91
C ASP A 234 15.18 14.25 18.73
N SER A 235 16.22 13.44 18.53
CA SER A 235 16.50 12.27 19.36
C SER A 235 17.82 12.43 20.09
N MET A 236 17.70 12.56 21.41
CA MET A 236 18.78 12.56 22.40
C MET A 236 19.51 11.21 22.42
N PHE A 237 20.30 10.91 21.40
CA PHE A 237 21.38 9.93 21.50
C PHE A 237 22.72 10.68 21.49
N VAL A 238 23.37 10.70 22.64
CA VAL A 238 24.77 11.12 22.78
C VAL A 238 25.60 10.01 22.15
N ASP A 239 26.01 10.20 20.89
CA ASP A 239 27.17 9.51 20.34
C ASP A 239 28.29 10.53 20.17
N GLY A 240 29.33 10.37 20.98
CA GLY A 240 30.51 11.20 20.93
C GLY A 240 31.38 10.77 19.75
N GLY A 241 31.42 11.58 18.71
CA GLY A 241 32.34 11.38 17.59
C GLY A 241 32.31 12.57 16.66
N ASP A 242 33.45 13.25 16.56
CA ASP A 242 33.66 14.51 15.86
C ASP A 242 33.09 14.56 14.44
N GLY A 243 32.52 15.72 14.12
CA GLY A 243 31.81 15.98 12.88
C GLY A 243 32.69 16.06 11.65
N PHE A 244 32.12 15.61 10.54
CA PHE A 244 32.43 16.08 9.20
C PHE A 244 31.13 16.27 8.44
N ASN A 245 30.53 17.46 8.62
CA ASN A 245 29.60 18.01 7.66
C ASN A 245 30.43 18.55 6.49
N ALA A 246 30.33 17.92 5.33
CA ALA A 246 30.77 18.49 4.07
C ALA A 246 29.76 18.09 3.00
N GLY A 247 28.85 19.02 2.67
CA GLY A 247 28.08 18.94 1.46
C GLY A 247 28.98 19.17 0.25
N ALA A 248 28.84 18.32 -0.76
CA ALA A 248 29.06 18.57 -2.19
C ALA A 248 28.84 17.25 -2.93
N GLY A 249 28.22 17.31 -4.11
CA GLY A 249 27.82 16.14 -4.88
C GLY A 249 28.90 15.07 -5.03
N GLY A 250 28.54 13.83 -4.75
CA GLY A 250 29.41 12.66 -4.93
C GLY A 250 28.57 11.47 -5.39
N ALA A 251 29.10 10.74 -6.37
CA ALA A 251 28.49 9.58 -6.97
C ALA A 251 28.07 8.54 -5.90
N GLN A 252 26.98 7.83 -6.22
CA GLN A 252 26.37 6.81 -5.39
C GLN A 252 27.38 5.74 -4.99
N LEU A 253 27.86 5.79 -3.74
CA LEU A 253 28.74 4.76 -3.18
C LEU A 253 28.00 3.41 -3.21
N PRO A 254 28.67 2.30 -3.57
CA PRO A 254 28.03 1.00 -3.63
C PRO A 254 27.41 0.60 -2.30
N SER A 255 26.18 0.05 -2.35
CA SER A 255 25.42 -0.40 -1.17
C SER A 255 26.20 -1.36 -0.25
N LYS A 256 27.16 -2.13 -0.79
CA LYS A 256 28.06 -3.02 -0.05
C LYS A 256 29.06 -2.29 0.87
N LEU A 257 29.34 -1.01 0.61
CA LEU A 257 30.22 -0.20 1.45
C LEU A 257 29.56 0.20 2.79
N SER A 258 28.23 0.11 2.89
CA SER A 258 27.48 0.47 4.11
C SER A 258 27.90 -0.35 5.33
N GLY A 259 28.22 -1.65 5.14
CA GLY A 259 28.67 -2.58 6.18
C GLY A 259 30.16 -2.54 6.51
N CYS A 260 30.96 -1.69 5.83
CA CYS A 260 32.40 -1.61 6.04
C CYS A 260 32.79 -0.62 7.15
N SER A 261 33.97 -0.82 7.74
CA SER A 261 34.59 0.08 8.73
C SER A 261 34.83 1.50 8.17
N ALA A 262 34.99 2.48 9.06
CA ALA A 262 35.25 3.87 8.68
C ALA A 262 36.58 4.03 7.91
N ALA A 263 37.60 3.23 8.25
CA ALA A 263 38.87 3.19 7.54
C ALA A 263 38.69 2.62 6.12
N ALA A 264 37.95 1.52 5.96
CA ALA A 264 37.62 0.92 4.67
C ALA A 264 36.82 1.88 3.77
N LYS A 265 35.84 2.59 4.32
CA LYS A 265 35.10 3.64 3.59
C LYS A 265 36.04 4.73 3.07
N LYS A 266 36.99 5.18 3.89
CA LYS A 266 37.97 6.21 3.52
C LYS A 266 38.95 5.74 2.44
N VAL A 267 39.44 4.50 2.52
CA VAL A 267 40.28 3.88 1.48
C VAL A 267 39.50 3.79 0.16
N TYR A 268 38.27 3.29 0.20
CA TYR A 268 37.43 3.12 -0.99
C TYR A 268 37.12 4.45 -1.68
N SER A 269 36.71 5.48 -0.92
CA SER A 269 36.49 6.82 -1.48
C SER A 269 37.74 7.39 -2.13
N TYR A 270 38.92 7.20 -1.52
CA TYR A 270 40.18 7.67 -2.10
C TYR A 270 40.53 6.95 -3.41
N LEU A 271 40.33 5.62 -3.46
CA LEU A 271 40.52 4.83 -4.68
C LEU A 271 39.54 5.23 -5.79
N ASN A 272 38.32 5.66 -5.42
CA ASN A 272 37.27 6.05 -6.36
C ASN A 272 37.51 7.44 -6.94
N ASP A 273 37.96 8.36 -6.10
CA ASP A 273 38.22 9.75 -6.49
C ASP A 273 39.54 9.88 -7.28
N THR A 274 40.47 8.96 -7.08
CA THR A 274 41.74 8.91 -7.80
C THR A 274 41.94 7.53 -8.42
N PRO A 275 41.32 7.25 -9.59
CA PRO A 275 41.57 6.01 -10.31
C PRO A 275 43.06 5.93 -10.65
N GLY A 276 43.79 4.98 -10.07
CA GLY A 276 45.25 4.81 -10.19
C GLY A 276 45.75 4.40 -11.59
N GLY A 277 45.00 4.71 -12.65
CA GLY A 277 45.22 4.15 -13.98
C GLY A 277 44.88 2.66 -14.06
N ASN A 278 45.37 2.00 -15.10
CA ASN A 278 45.05 0.60 -15.40
C ASN A 278 45.68 -0.41 -14.41
N ASP A 279 46.61 0.05 -13.57
CA ASP A 279 47.42 -0.79 -12.68
C ASP A 279 47.03 -0.64 -11.19
N GLY A 280 45.95 0.09 -10.89
CA GLY A 280 45.51 0.31 -9.51
C GLY A 280 46.40 1.27 -8.70
N MET A 281 46.28 1.24 -7.38
CA MET A 281 46.96 2.17 -6.49
C MET A 281 47.73 1.45 -5.38
N HIS A 282 49.01 1.80 -5.27
CA HIS A 282 49.93 1.24 -4.28
C HIS A 282 49.68 1.79 -2.86
N LEU A 283 49.93 0.97 -1.85
CA LEU A 283 49.81 1.27 -0.42
C LEU A 283 50.41 2.62 0.02
N SER A 284 51.59 2.97 -0.49
CA SER A 284 52.24 4.26 -0.17
C SER A 284 51.43 5.47 -0.62
N ASN A 285 50.68 5.36 -1.71
CA ASN A 285 49.90 6.45 -2.26
C ASN A 285 48.59 6.60 -1.48
N ILE A 286 47.97 5.48 -1.11
CA ILE A 286 46.76 5.46 -0.29
C ILE A 286 47.04 6.03 1.11
N THR A 287 48.14 5.61 1.75
CA THR A 287 48.54 6.15 3.06
C THR A 287 48.83 7.65 3.00
N GLY A 288 49.53 8.11 1.95
CA GLY A 288 49.80 9.52 1.71
C GLY A 288 48.53 10.36 1.47
N GLY A 289 47.56 9.82 0.73
CA GLY A 289 46.33 10.54 0.38
C GLY A 289 45.23 10.51 1.45
N THR A 290 45.16 9.42 2.22
CA THR A 290 44.17 9.27 3.30
C THR A 290 44.69 9.75 4.66
N GLY A 291 46.01 9.91 4.82
CA GLY A 291 46.67 10.23 6.08
C GLY A 291 46.61 9.11 7.12
N MET A 292 46.27 7.88 6.71
CA MET A 292 46.18 6.72 7.61
C MET A 292 47.52 5.98 7.72
N GLY A 293 47.71 5.25 8.83
CA GLY A 293 48.89 4.42 9.01
C GLY A 293 48.88 3.21 8.06
N MET A 294 50.05 2.77 7.59
CA MET A 294 50.17 1.64 6.66
C MET A 294 49.42 0.38 7.12
N ARG A 295 49.51 0.05 8.41
CA ARG A 295 48.86 -1.13 8.99
C ARG A 295 47.32 -1.01 9.01
N GLU A 296 46.82 0.20 9.15
CA GLU A 296 45.38 0.50 9.12
C GLU A 296 44.84 0.39 7.69
N VAL A 297 45.60 0.89 6.71
CA VAL A 297 45.26 0.75 5.28
C VAL A 297 45.23 -0.71 4.84
N ILE A 298 46.21 -1.53 5.24
CA ILE A 298 46.23 -2.96 4.92
C ILE A 298 45.00 -3.67 5.51
N THR A 299 44.69 -3.40 6.78
CA THR A 299 43.52 -4.01 7.44
C THR A 299 42.21 -3.61 6.77
N ALA A 300 42.10 -2.35 6.36
CA ALA A 300 40.96 -1.81 5.63
C ALA A 300 40.85 -2.38 4.20
N ALA A 301 41.97 -2.59 3.52
CA ALA A 301 42.01 -3.19 2.19
C ALA A 301 41.59 -4.67 2.22
N ASP A 302 42.02 -5.44 3.22
CA ASP A 302 41.59 -6.84 3.40
C ASP A 302 40.07 -6.97 3.60
N GLU A 303 39.47 -6.03 4.34
CA GLU A 303 38.02 -5.96 4.53
C GLU A 303 37.29 -5.68 3.20
N LEU A 304 37.78 -4.73 2.41
CA LEU A 304 37.22 -4.39 1.10
C LEU A 304 37.39 -5.51 0.08
N LEU A 305 38.52 -6.23 0.11
CA LEU A 305 38.77 -7.43 -0.68
C LEU A 305 37.77 -8.54 -0.34
N GLY A 306 37.53 -8.79 0.96
CA GLY A 306 36.56 -9.77 1.43
C GLY A 306 35.12 -9.48 1.00
N GLN A 307 34.77 -8.20 0.82
CA GLN A 307 33.46 -7.77 0.31
C GLN A 307 33.36 -7.76 -1.22
N GLY A 308 34.48 -8.03 -1.93
CA GLY A 308 34.55 -8.00 -3.39
C GLY A 308 34.33 -6.61 -3.98
N LEU A 309 34.79 -5.57 -3.28
CA LEU A 309 34.72 -4.16 -3.69
C LEU A 309 35.99 -3.67 -4.39
N ILE A 310 37.12 -4.26 -4.03
CA ILE A 310 38.42 -4.00 -4.65
C ILE A 310 39.09 -5.35 -5.00
N TYR A 311 40.12 -5.33 -5.82
CA TYR A 311 40.95 -6.50 -6.15
C TYR A 311 42.43 -6.13 -6.18
N THR A 312 43.32 -7.09 -5.89
CA THR A 312 44.77 -6.94 -6.05
C THR A 312 45.15 -7.03 -7.52
N THR A 313 46.13 -6.24 -7.94
CA THR A 313 46.52 -6.10 -9.36
C THR A 313 47.93 -6.63 -9.59
N VAL A 314 48.93 -5.76 -9.40
CA VAL A 314 50.35 -6.02 -9.71
C VAL A 314 51.03 -6.81 -8.60
N ASP A 315 50.69 -6.50 -7.34
CA ASP A 315 51.19 -7.15 -6.14
C ASP A 315 50.13 -7.12 -5.02
N ASP A 316 50.48 -7.69 -3.86
CA ASP A 316 49.60 -7.78 -2.69
C ASP A 316 49.40 -6.42 -1.97
N GLU A 317 50.09 -5.36 -2.41
CA GLU A 317 50.04 -4.00 -1.85
C GLU A 317 49.47 -2.97 -2.84
N THR A 318 48.91 -3.42 -3.97
CA THR A 318 48.36 -2.56 -5.03
C THR A 318 46.93 -2.98 -5.39
N TRP A 319 45.97 -2.08 -5.16
CA TRP A 319 44.54 -2.37 -5.28
C TRP A 319 43.83 -1.48 -6.30
N ALA A 320 42.83 -2.04 -6.99
CA ALA A 320 41.93 -1.33 -7.90
C ALA A 320 40.46 -1.61 -7.54
N ILE A 321 39.57 -0.68 -7.91
CA ILE A 321 38.12 -0.83 -7.69
C ILE A 321 37.55 -1.81 -8.70
N LEU A 322 36.63 -2.66 -8.23
CA LEU A 322 35.88 -3.58 -9.06
C LEU A 322 34.56 -2.92 -9.50
N ASP A 323 34.55 -2.37 -10.72
CA ASP A 323 33.33 -1.82 -11.34
C ASP A 323 32.40 -2.96 -11.80
N TYR A 324 31.09 -2.81 -11.55
CA TYR A 324 30.01 -3.73 -12.00
C TYR A 324 29.19 -3.12 -13.12
#